data_AF-W1WRV5-F1
#
_entry.id   AF-W1WRV5-F1
#
_cell.length_a   1.000
_cell.length_b   1.000
_cell.length_c   1.000
_cell.angle_alpha   90.00
_cell.angle_beta   90.00
_cell.angle_gamma   90.00
#
_symmetry.space_group_name_H-M   'P 1'
#
loop_
_entity.id
_entity.type
_entity.pdbx_description
1 polymer ?
#
loop_
_entity_poly.entity_id
_entity_poly.type
_entity_poly.pdbx_seq_one_letter_code
_entity_poly.pdbx_strand_id
1 'polypeptide(L)'
;MQNEIIPKRDIITEDMISDCINNAGIDYQVFKEDLQKDKLTDSLKVDLHIAREMEIEQAPSLVFFSENVHEEGLKVEGLYPYHIYTYIINELMGQPIEKNLPPKLEYYIQKKQLVTMEELLTIYEWPEKLLNKELKKLTLQQKVEKLQYPEGEFWKSKMPQC
;
A
#
# COMPACT_ATOMS: atom_id res chain seq x y z
N MET A 1 -1.45 -4.71 7.25
CA MET A 1 -1.90 -3.42 7.80
C MET A 1 -3.06 -2.80 7.03
N GLN A 2 -2.89 -2.17 5.86
CA GLN A 2 -4.03 -1.54 5.13
C GLN A 2 -5.18 -2.53 4.86
N ASN A 3 -4.88 -3.67 4.26
CA ASN A 3 -5.87 -4.72 3.98
C ASN A 3 -6.48 -5.35 5.25
N GLU A 4 -5.92 -5.11 6.44
CA GLU A 4 -6.47 -5.61 7.72
C GLU A 4 -7.43 -4.61 8.39
N ILE A 5 -7.33 -3.33 8.03
CA ILE A 5 -8.10 -2.22 8.61
C ILE A 5 -9.31 -1.91 7.72
N ILE A 6 -9.12 -1.87 6.39
CA ILE A 6 -10.15 -1.53 5.40
C ILE A 6 -11.42 -2.41 5.54
N PRO A 7 -11.33 -3.75 5.73
CA PRO A 7 -12.51 -4.63 5.85
C PRO A 7 -13.40 -4.39 7.07
N LYS A 8 -12.91 -3.70 8.10
CA LYS A 8 -13.59 -3.62 9.40
C LYS A 8 -14.56 -2.44 9.55
N ARG A 9 -14.70 -1.57 8.53
CA ARG A 9 -15.63 -0.43 8.42
C ARG A 9 -16.49 -0.13 9.67
N ASP A 10 -15.89 0.41 10.72
CA ASP A 10 -16.45 1.49 11.55
C ASP A 10 -15.70 1.61 12.88
N ILE A 11 -15.37 2.87 13.21
CA ILE A 11 -14.71 3.35 14.44
C ILE A 11 -13.29 2.81 14.61
N ILE A 12 -12.29 3.69 14.45
CA ILE A 12 -10.92 3.42 14.87
C ILE A 12 -10.94 3.27 16.40
N THR A 13 -10.85 2.03 16.90
CA THR A 13 -10.79 1.74 18.34
C THR A 13 -9.36 1.72 18.84
N GLU A 14 -9.17 1.90 20.15
CA GLU A 14 -7.85 1.75 20.79
C GLU A 14 -7.28 0.34 20.58
N ASP A 15 -8.14 -0.69 20.60
CA ASP A 15 -7.74 -2.08 20.31
C ASP A 15 -7.22 -2.22 18.87
N MET A 16 -7.87 -1.60 17.88
CA MET A 16 -7.39 -1.62 16.50
C MET A 16 -6.06 -0.89 16.35
N ILE A 17 -5.86 0.23 17.04
CA ILE A 17 -4.58 0.95 17.05
C ILE A 17 -3.50 0.08 17.70
N SER A 18 -3.80 -0.57 18.82
CA SER A 18 -2.89 -1.48 19.53
C SER A 18 -2.47 -2.65 18.63
N ASP A 19 -3.42 -3.29 17.94
CA ASP A 19 -3.14 -4.35 16.96
C ASP A 19 -2.23 -3.84 15.84
N CYS A 20 -2.47 -2.62 15.32
CA CYS A 20 -1.65 -2.03 14.27
C CYS A 20 -0.22 -1.76 14.73
N ILE A 21 -0.04 -1.23 15.95
CA ILE A 21 1.26 -0.95 16.56
C ILE A 21 2.05 -2.25 16.74
N ASN A 22 1.41 -3.28 17.30
CA ASN A 22 2.03 -4.58 17.50
C ASN A 22 2.43 -5.21 16.15
N ASN A 23 1.55 -5.16 15.15
CA ASN A 23 1.83 -5.67 13.80
C ASN A 23 2.92 -4.86 13.06
N ALA A 24 3.09 -3.58 13.40
CA ALA A 24 4.16 -2.74 12.88
C ALA A 24 5.51 -2.99 13.59
N GLY A 25 5.53 -3.76 14.69
CA GLY A 25 6.71 -3.96 15.53
C GLY A 25 7.10 -2.71 16.32
N ILE A 26 6.15 -1.81 16.58
CA ILE A 26 6.36 -0.57 17.34
C ILE A 26 6.07 -0.84 18.82
N ASP A 27 6.83 -0.23 19.72
CA ASP A 27 6.55 -0.27 21.16
C ASP A 27 5.34 0.61 21.49
N TYR A 28 4.28 -0.01 22.02
CA TYR A 28 3.03 0.67 22.35
C TYR A 28 3.20 1.78 23.41
N GLN A 29 4.07 1.56 24.40
CA GLN A 29 4.28 2.54 25.46
C GLN A 29 5.01 3.78 24.93
N VAL A 30 6.03 3.57 24.08
CA VAL A 30 6.73 4.67 23.38
C VAL A 30 5.77 5.43 22.46
N PHE A 31 4.94 4.73 21.70
CA PHE A 31 3.93 5.36 20.84
C PHE A 31 2.98 6.26 21.63
N LYS A 32 2.49 5.81 22.79
CA LYS A 32 1.58 6.58 23.64
C LYS A 32 2.23 7.83 24.23
N GLU A 33 3.50 7.75 24.59
CA GLU A 33 4.28 8.91 25.03
C GLU A 33 4.48 9.91 23.90
N ASP A 34 4.75 9.44 22.67
CA ASP A 34 4.92 10.31 21.51
C ASP A 34 3.63 11.00 21.08
N LEU A 35 2.48 10.35 21.25
CA LEU A 35 1.15 10.92 20.96
C LEU A 35 0.85 12.17 21.79
N GLN A 36 1.41 12.25 23.01
CA GLN A 36 1.19 13.37 23.94
C GLN A 36 2.23 14.50 23.78
N LYS A 37 3.26 14.31 22.95
CA LYS A 37 4.31 15.32 22.75
C LYS A 37 3.90 16.31 21.68
N ASP A 38 4.19 17.59 21.91
CA ASP A 38 3.97 18.67 20.93
C ASP A 38 4.66 18.41 19.58
N LYS A 39 5.75 17.61 19.59
CA LYS A 39 6.49 17.18 18.40
C LYS A 39 5.61 16.52 17.33
N LEU A 40 4.60 15.74 17.72
CA LEU A 40 3.70 15.10 16.74
C LEU A 40 2.84 16.15 16.04
N THR A 41 2.31 17.11 16.80
CA THR A 41 1.51 18.21 16.25
C THR A 41 2.35 19.08 15.32
N ASP A 42 3.61 19.33 15.68
CA ASP A 42 4.51 20.12 14.84
C ASP A 42 4.92 19.37 13.57
N SER A 43 5.17 18.06 13.64
CA SER A 43 5.41 17.23 12.45
C SER A 43 4.21 17.26 11.49
N LEU A 44 2.99 17.14 12.01
CA LEU A 44 1.78 17.22 11.20
C LEU A 44 1.62 18.59 10.53
N LYS A 45 1.94 19.68 11.24
CA LYS A 45 1.91 21.03 10.66
C LYS A 45 2.93 21.18 9.54
N VAL A 46 4.12 20.58 9.67
CA VAL A 46 5.14 20.56 8.61
C VAL A 46 4.61 19.84 7.38
N ASP A 47 4.03 18.64 7.54
CA ASP A 47 3.45 17.89 6.41
C ASP A 47 2.33 18.67 5.71
N LEU A 48 1.44 19.32 6.49
CA LEU A 48 0.38 20.19 5.95
C LEU A 48 0.93 21.44 5.27
N HIS A 49 2.05 21.97 5.76
CA HIS A 49 2.71 23.11 5.13
C HIS A 49 3.29 22.71 3.78
N ILE A 50 4.02 21.59 3.70
CA ILE A 50 4.57 21.04 2.45
C ILE A 50 3.43 20.78 1.45
N ALA A 51 2.32 20.16 1.89
CA ALA A 51 1.17 19.94 1.02
C ALA A 51 0.58 21.24 0.46
N ARG A 52 0.58 22.33 1.23
CA ARG A 52 0.15 23.67 0.76
C ARG A 52 1.15 24.30 -0.18
N GLU A 53 2.45 24.17 0.08
CA GLU A 53 3.51 24.67 -0.81
C GLU A 53 3.47 23.97 -2.17
N MET A 54 3.08 22.70 -2.20
CA MET A 54 2.85 21.91 -3.42
C MET A 54 1.45 22.12 -4.03
N GLU A 55 0.67 23.08 -3.51
CA GLU A 55 -0.68 23.42 -3.96
C GLU A 55 -1.62 22.20 -4.04
N ILE A 56 -1.57 21.28 -3.08
CA ILE A 56 -2.42 20.08 -3.05
C ILE A 56 -3.83 20.46 -2.59
N GLU A 57 -4.80 20.41 -3.50
CA GLU A 57 -6.20 20.76 -3.21
C GLU A 57 -7.08 19.53 -2.91
N GLN A 58 -6.70 18.35 -3.42
CA GLN A 58 -7.45 17.11 -3.23
C GLN A 58 -6.54 15.92 -2.87
N ALA A 59 -7.11 14.93 -2.19
CA ALA A 59 -6.44 13.68 -1.86
C ALA A 59 -7.16 12.48 -2.52
N PRO A 60 -6.45 11.45 -2.99
CA PRO A 60 -4.99 11.34 -3.06
C PRO A 60 -4.39 12.22 -4.17
N SER A 61 -3.15 12.68 -3.98
CA SER A 61 -2.37 13.38 -4.99
C SER A 61 -0.92 12.89 -4.97
N LEU A 62 -0.28 12.86 -6.13
CA LEU A 62 1.10 12.41 -6.31
C LEU A 62 1.90 13.49 -7.03
N VAL A 63 3.04 13.88 -6.46
CA VAL A 63 3.94 14.89 -7.03
C VAL A 63 5.25 14.21 -7.42
N PHE A 64 5.68 14.44 -8.66
CA PHE A 64 6.92 13.91 -9.21
C PHE A 64 7.91 15.05 -9.44
N PHE A 65 9.18 14.80 -9.11
CA PHE A 65 10.30 15.68 -9.42
C PHE A 65 11.28 14.92 -10.29
N SER A 66 11.78 15.56 -11.35
CA SER A 66 12.88 15.00 -12.14
C SER A 66 14.23 15.27 -11.45
N GLU A 67 15.31 14.66 -11.94
CA GLU A 67 16.67 14.95 -11.44
C GLU A 67 17.12 16.39 -11.77
N ASN A 68 16.47 17.03 -12.74
CA ASN A 68 16.78 18.38 -13.15
C ASN A 68 16.06 19.39 -12.24
N VAL A 69 16.81 20.02 -11.34
CA VAL A 69 16.30 21.04 -10.39
C VAL A 69 15.73 22.29 -11.07
N HIS A 70 15.91 22.46 -12.38
CA HIS A 70 15.33 23.55 -13.16
C HIS A 70 13.98 23.19 -13.80
N GLU A 71 13.59 21.92 -13.78
CA GLU A 71 12.28 21.50 -14.24
C GLU A 71 11.25 21.61 -13.12
N GLU A 72 10.04 22.07 -13.49
CA GLU A 72 8.92 22.11 -12.56
C GLU A 72 8.46 20.69 -12.22
N GLY A 73 8.05 20.50 -10.97
CA GLY A 73 7.45 19.24 -10.53
C GLY A 73 6.11 18.99 -11.22
N LEU A 74 5.82 17.72 -11.51
CA LEU A 74 4.55 17.31 -12.09
C LEU A 74 3.60 16.82 -10.99
N LYS A 75 2.44 17.47 -10.87
CA LYS A 75 1.38 17.08 -9.93
C LYS A 75 0.27 16.30 -10.64
N VAL A 76 -0.11 15.16 -10.07
CA VAL A 76 -1.24 14.33 -10.50
C VAL A 76 -2.23 14.23 -9.35
N GLU A 77 -3.41 14.82 -9.54
CA GLU A 77 -4.44 14.84 -8.51
C GLU A 77 -5.54 13.81 -8.80
N GLY A 78 -5.89 13.01 -7.79
CA GLY A 78 -6.90 11.97 -7.90
C GLY A 78 -6.33 10.58 -8.16
N LEU A 79 -7.23 9.61 -8.35
CA LEU A 79 -6.90 8.20 -8.53
C LEU A 79 -6.99 7.83 -10.01
N TYR A 80 -5.88 7.42 -10.60
CA TYR A 80 -5.79 6.98 -11.99
C TYR A 80 -5.39 5.50 -12.10
N PRO A 81 -5.62 4.86 -13.24
CA PRO A 81 -5.11 3.51 -13.49
C PRO A 81 -3.58 3.47 -13.48
N TYR A 82 -3.02 2.31 -13.11
CA TYR A 82 -1.57 2.08 -13.01
C TYR A 82 -0.75 2.57 -14.21
N HIS A 83 -1.26 2.34 -15.44
CA HIS A 83 -0.55 2.70 -16.67
C HIS A 83 -0.31 4.21 -16.83
N ILE A 84 -1.14 5.06 -16.23
CA ILE A 84 -0.95 6.52 -16.26
C ILE A 84 0.29 6.90 -15.46
N TYR A 85 0.48 6.30 -14.28
CA TYR A 85 1.67 6.55 -13.47
C TYR A 85 2.94 6.01 -14.15
N THR A 86 2.87 4.86 -14.83
CA THR A 86 4.03 4.35 -15.60
C THR A 86 4.38 5.24 -16.78
N TYR A 87 3.38 5.81 -17.46
CA TYR A 87 3.61 6.75 -18.56
C TYR A 87 4.35 7.99 -18.05
N ILE A 88 3.84 8.60 -16.96
CA ILE A 88 4.45 9.78 -16.35
C ILE A 88 5.90 9.54 -15.95
N ILE A 89 6.17 8.42 -15.30
CA ILE A 89 7.52 8.05 -14.86
C ILE A 89 8.47 7.90 -16.07
N ASN A 90 8.03 7.28 -17.16
CA ASN A 90 8.84 7.13 -18.36
C ASN A 90 9.14 8.48 -19.04
N GLU A 91 8.16 9.38 -19.09
CA GLU A 91 8.34 10.73 -19.62
C GLU A 91 9.36 11.52 -18.80
N LEU A 92 9.27 11.47 -17.46
CA LEU A 92 10.19 12.16 -16.57
C LEU A 92 11.63 11.62 -16.62
N MET A 93 11.80 10.32 -16.88
CA MET A 93 13.13 9.72 -17.06
C MET A 93 13.70 9.94 -18.46
N GLY A 94 12.89 10.37 -19.43
CA GLY A 94 13.27 10.51 -20.84
C GLY A 94 13.61 9.18 -21.55
N GLN A 95 13.35 8.05 -20.90
CA GLN A 95 13.61 6.70 -21.42
C GLN A 95 12.65 5.69 -20.79
N PRO A 96 12.30 4.61 -21.51
CA PRO A 96 11.45 3.56 -20.97
C PRO A 96 12.16 2.83 -19.82
N ILE A 97 11.50 2.74 -18.67
CA ILE A 97 11.98 1.96 -17.52
C ILE A 97 11.54 0.51 -17.70
N GLU A 98 12.48 -0.42 -17.55
CA GLU A 98 12.16 -1.84 -17.49
C GLU A 98 11.57 -2.22 -16.11
N LYS A 99 10.38 -2.81 -16.12
CA LYS A 99 9.71 -3.29 -14.91
C LYS A 99 10.39 -4.57 -14.41
N ASN A 100 10.81 -4.56 -13.15
CA ASN A 100 11.26 -5.78 -12.49
C ASN A 100 10.12 -6.78 -12.31
N LEU A 101 10.39 -8.06 -12.58
CA LEU A 101 9.42 -9.12 -12.36
C LEU A 101 9.06 -9.20 -10.86
N PRO A 102 7.78 -9.33 -10.52
CA PRO A 102 7.38 -9.50 -9.14
C PRO A 102 7.97 -10.82 -8.58
N PRO A 103 8.16 -10.90 -7.25
CA PRO A 103 8.58 -12.15 -6.63
C PRO A 103 7.54 -13.26 -6.85
N LYS A 104 7.85 -14.49 -6.49
CA LYS A 104 6.88 -15.59 -6.55
C LYS A 104 5.62 -15.26 -5.72
N LEU A 105 4.45 -15.61 -6.25
CA LEU A 105 3.15 -15.35 -5.61
C LEU A 105 3.11 -15.77 -4.14
N GLU A 106 3.60 -16.97 -3.84
CA GLU A 106 3.71 -17.49 -2.48
C GLU A 106 4.51 -16.56 -1.56
N TYR A 107 5.69 -16.12 -1.99
CA TYR A 107 6.57 -15.25 -1.21
C TYR A 107 5.96 -13.85 -1.03
N TYR A 108 5.30 -13.34 -2.06
CA TYR A 108 4.59 -12.06 -1.95
C TYR A 108 3.49 -12.10 -0.90
N ILE A 109 2.65 -13.14 -0.93
CA ILE A 109 1.57 -13.31 0.06
C ILE A 109 2.15 -13.54 1.47
N GLN A 110 3.24 -14.31 1.59
CA GLN A 110 3.94 -14.49 2.86
C GLN A 110 4.46 -13.15 3.42
N LYS A 111 5.03 -12.29 2.58
CA LYS A 111 5.55 -11.00 3.02
C LYS A 111 4.43 -10.03 3.40
N LYS A 112 3.35 -10.00 2.61
CA LYS A 112 2.22 -9.06 2.81
C LYS A 112 1.20 -9.52 3.85
N GLN A 113 1.21 -10.80 4.21
CA GLN A 113 0.30 -11.47 5.15
C GLN A 113 -1.18 -11.49 4.74
N LEU A 114 -1.69 -10.44 4.08
CA LEU A 114 -3.07 -10.34 3.59
C LEU A 114 -3.12 -9.52 2.29
N VAL A 115 -3.65 -10.10 1.23
CA VAL A 115 -3.74 -9.47 -0.11
C VAL A 115 -5.13 -9.60 -0.71
N THR A 116 -5.47 -8.71 -1.65
CA THR A 116 -6.72 -8.76 -2.43
C THR A 116 -6.48 -9.31 -3.83
N MET A 117 -7.55 -9.76 -4.50
CA MET A 117 -7.47 -10.19 -5.90
C MET A 117 -7.02 -9.04 -6.82
N GLU A 118 -7.56 -7.83 -6.61
CA GLU A 118 -7.28 -6.64 -7.43
C GLU A 118 -5.81 -6.22 -7.34
N GLU A 119 -5.23 -6.27 -6.13
CA GLU A 119 -3.81 -6.00 -5.90
C GLU A 119 -2.95 -7.00 -6.69
N LEU A 120 -3.27 -8.30 -6.60
CA LEU A 120 -2.51 -9.34 -7.29
C LEU A 120 -2.65 -9.25 -8.82
N LEU A 121 -3.83 -8.95 -9.35
CA LEU A 121 -4.04 -8.72 -10.78
C LEU A 121 -3.19 -7.56 -11.29
N THR A 122 -3.13 -6.48 -10.52
CA THR A 122 -2.35 -5.27 -10.88
C THR A 122 -0.84 -5.54 -10.85
N ILE A 123 -0.35 -6.28 -9.84
CA ILE A 123 1.09 -6.52 -9.67
C ILE A 123 1.62 -7.54 -10.68
N TYR A 124 0.91 -8.66 -10.84
CA TYR A 124 1.36 -9.79 -11.66
C TYR A 124 0.96 -9.68 -13.12
N GLU A 125 -0.07 -8.87 -13.44
CA GLU A 125 -0.60 -8.70 -14.80
C GLU A 125 -0.98 -10.04 -15.46
N TRP A 126 -1.36 -11.03 -14.63
CA TRP A 126 -1.78 -12.34 -15.10
C TRP A 126 -3.26 -12.35 -15.48
N PRO A 127 -3.67 -13.22 -16.43
CA PRO A 127 -5.08 -13.50 -16.64
C PRO A 127 -5.73 -14.00 -15.35
N GLU A 128 -6.92 -13.48 -15.05
CA GLU A 128 -7.64 -13.78 -13.80
C GLU A 128 -7.82 -15.29 -13.56
N LYS A 129 -8.07 -16.06 -14.63
CA LYS A 129 -8.19 -17.52 -14.57
C LYS A 129 -6.89 -18.21 -14.10
N LEU A 130 -5.73 -17.70 -14.53
CA LEU A 130 -4.42 -18.23 -14.15
C LEU A 130 -4.13 -17.91 -12.69
N LEU A 131 -4.36 -16.66 -12.27
CA LEU A 131 -4.15 -16.24 -10.89
C LEU A 131 -5.05 -17.03 -9.92
N ASN A 132 -6.33 -17.21 -10.26
CA ASN A 132 -7.26 -18.05 -9.50
C ASN A 132 -6.76 -19.50 -9.37
N LYS A 133 -6.17 -20.06 -10.43
CA LYS A 133 -5.61 -21.42 -10.41
C LYS A 133 -4.42 -21.52 -9.45
N GLU A 134 -3.50 -20.56 -9.49
CA GLU A 134 -2.35 -20.54 -8.57
C GLU A 134 -2.76 -20.30 -7.12
N LEU A 135 -3.72 -19.41 -6.87
CA LEU A 135 -4.27 -19.20 -5.52
C LEU A 135 -4.95 -20.45 -4.97
N LYS A 136 -5.77 -21.14 -5.77
CA LYS A 136 -6.38 -22.44 -5.39
C LYS A 136 -5.33 -23.49 -5.06
N LYS A 137 -4.25 -23.56 -5.84
CA LYS A 137 -3.13 -24.47 -5.58
C LYS A 137 -2.46 -24.16 -4.23
N LEU A 138 -2.21 -22.89 -3.92
CA LEU A 138 -1.66 -22.49 -2.62
C LEU A 138 -2.62 -22.77 -1.46
N THR A 139 -3.92 -22.62 -1.66
CA THR A 139 -4.95 -22.99 -0.67
C THR A 139 -4.95 -24.49 -0.39
N LEU A 140 -4.89 -25.33 -1.43
CA LEU A 140 -4.80 -26.79 -1.27
C LEU A 140 -3.52 -27.23 -0.55
N GLN A 141 -2.42 -26.49 -0.75
CA GLN A 141 -1.17 -26.70 -0.03
C GLN A 141 -1.18 -26.14 1.42
N GLN A 142 -2.31 -25.61 1.90
CA GLN A 142 -2.44 -24.97 3.21
C GLN A 142 -1.47 -23.81 3.46
N LYS A 143 -1.01 -23.15 2.38
CA LYS A 143 -0.09 -22.00 2.48
C LYS A 143 -0.84 -20.68 2.62
N VAL A 144 -2.05 -20.61 2.07
CA VAL A 144 -2.92 -19.43 2.13
C VAL A 144 -4.35 -19.83 2.46
N GLU A 145 -5.08 -18.92 3.09
CA GLU A 145 -6.49 -19.05 3.43
C GLU A 145 -7.31 -18.01 2.68
N LYS A 146 -8.43 -18.42 2.08
CA LYS A 146 -9.36 -17.50 1.44
C LYS A 146 -10.32 -16.94 2.49
N LEU A 147 -10.39 -15.61 2.60
CA LEU A 147 -11.30 -14.87 3.45
C LEU A 147 -12.29 -14.10 2.58
N GLN A 148 -13.54 -14.06 3.01
CA GLN A 148 -14.62 -13.33 2.34
C GLN A 148 -15.05 -12.18 3.25
N TYR A 149 -14.89 -10.95 2.77
CA TYR A 149 -15.34 -9.74 3.44
C TYR A 149 -16.37 -9.02 2.56
N PRO A 150 -17.19 -8.10 3.10
CA PRO A 150 -18.16 -7.34 2.31
C PRO A 150 -17.55 -6.57 1.13
N GLU A 151 -16.26 -6.25 1.23
CA GLU A 151 -15.51 -5.46 0.26
C GLU A 151 -14.83 -6.29 -0.83
N GLY A 152 -14.83 -7.62 -0.69
CA GLY A 152 -14.26 -8.52 -1.69
C GLY A 152 -13.58 -9.75 -1.12
N GLU A 153 -12.82 -10.41 -1.98
CA GLU A 153 -12.08 -11.62 -1.66
C GLU A 153 -10.65 -11.29 -1.22
N PHE A 154 -10.23 -11.90 -0.12
CA PHE A 154 -8.91 -11.72 0.47
C PHE A 154 -8.20 -13.06 0.62
N TRP A 155 -6.87 -13.05 0.54
CA TRP A 155 -6.03 -14.21 0.80
C TRP A 155 -5.04 -13.91 1.90
N LYS A 156 -5.16 -14.65 3.01
CA LYS A 156 -4.28 -14.56 4.17
C LYS A 156 -3.18 -15.61 4.10
N SER A 157 -1.94 -15.24 4.40
CA SER A 157 -0.84 -16.19 4.57
C SER A 157 -1.06 -17.07 5.81
N LYS A 158 -0.87 -18.38 5.68
CA LYS A 158 -0.71 -19.30 6.83
C LYS A 158 0.76 -19.53 7.18
N MET A 159 1.67 -19.01 6.36
CA MET A 159 3.11 -19.13 6.54
C MET A 159 3.60 -18.03 7.49
N PRO A 160 4.60 -18.31 8.34
CA PRO A 160 5.19 -17.30 9.22
C PRO A 160 5.76 -16.15 8.40
N GLN A 161 5.67 -14.94 8.94
CA GLN A 161 6.23 -13.75 8.32
C GLN A 161 7.75 -13.90 8.20
N CYS A 162 8.29 -13.67 7.01
CA CYS A 162 9.73 -13.70 6.72
C CYS A 162 10.41 -12.37 7.06
#